data_AF-A0A502GMW8-F1
#
_entry.id   AF-A0A502GMW8-F1
#
_cell.length_a   1.000
_cell.length_b   1.000
_cell.length_c   1.000
_cell.angle_alpha   90.00
_cell.angle_beta   90.00
_cell.angle_gamma   90.00
#
_symmetry.space_group_name_H-M   'P 1'
#
loop_
_entity.id
_entity.type
_entity.pdbx_description
1 polymer ?
#
loop_
_entity_poly.entity_id
_entity_poly.type
_entity_poly.pdbx_seq_one_letter_code
_entity_poly.pdbx_strand_id
1 'polypeptide(L)'
;MHIDLLITRLKAALPSITNEAMAQEFLNSLSEFDQLAIFSAYKIGNAHISYHRLMPEYENVTRSLEGYIPVANFAKMLYEKRLVMKNSMETFIRCTDGSGFNRDNF
;
A
#
# COMPACT_ATOMS: atom_id res chain seq x y z
N MET A 1 -9.16 10.21 5.56
CA MET A 1 -8.37 9.29 6.40
C MET A 1 -8.61 7.83 6.00
N HIS A 2 -9.01 7.56 4.76
CA HIS A 2 -9.40 6.22 4.34
C HIS A 2 -8.19 5.29 4.16
N ILE A 3 -7.12 5.79 3.52
CA ILE A 3 -5.89 5.02 3.35
C ILE A 3 -5.15 4.76 4.67
N ASP A 4 -5.18 5.70 5.62
CA ASP A 4 -4.54 5.51 6.93
C ASP A 4 -5.19 4.36 7.73
N LEU A 5 -6.52 4.24 7.64
CA LEU A 5 -7.25 3.11 8.23
C LEU A 5 -6.89 1.79 7.55
N LEU A 6 -6.82 1.76 6.22
CA LEU A 6 -6.42 0.59 5.46
C LEU A 6 -4.99 0.15 5.80
N ILE A 7 -4.06 1.08 5.89
CA ILE A 7 -2.67 0.83 6.31
C ILE A 7 -2.64 0.25 7.72
N THR A 8 -3.43 0.80 8.65
CA THR A 8 -3.51 0.31 10.02
C THR A 8 -4.01 -1.13 10.07
N ARG A 9 -5.11 -1.43 9.35
CA ARG A 9 -5.66 -2.79 9.22
C ARG A 9 -4.66 -3.75 8.59
N LEU A 10 -3.97 -3.34 7.53
CA LEU A 10 -2.93 -4.13 6.88
C LEU A 10 -1.80 -4.45 7.86
N LYS A 11 -1.23 -3.44 8.52
CA LYS A 11 -0.11 -3.62 9.47
C LYS A 11 -0.45 -4.59 10.59
N ALA A 12 -1.70 -4.60 11.07
CA ALA A 12 -2.18 -5.55 12.07
C ALA A 12 -2.31 -6.98 11.52
N ALA A 13 -2.68 -7.15 10.25
CA ALA A 13 -2.85 -8.45 9.60
C ALA A 13 -1.52 -9.07 9.10
N LEU A 14 -0.51 -8.26 8.76
CA LEU A 14 0.76 -8.74 8.20
C LEU A 14 1.43 -9.89 9.00
N PRO A 15 1.49 -9.87 10.35
CA PRO A 15 2.10 -10.95 11.12
C PRO A 15 1.37 -12.29 11.03
N SER A 16 0.03 -12.27 10.85
CA SER A 16 -0.77 -13.48 10.75
C SER A 16 -0.79 -14.07 9.34
N ILE A 17 -0.49 -13.29 8.31
CA ILE A 17 -0.44 -13.78 6.93
C ILE A 17 0.80 -14.67 6.75
N THR A 18 0.60 -15.99 6.74
CA THR A 18 1.70 -16.97 6.62
C THR A 18 1.67 -17.76 5.32
N ASN A 19 0.64 -17.57 4.49
CA ASN A 19 0.48 -18.17 3.18
C ASN A 19 -0.44 -17.31 2.29
N GLU A 20 -0.56 -17.67 1.01
CA GLU A 20 -1.37 -16.96 0.03
C GLU A 20 -2.87 -17.02 0.32
N ALA A 21 -3.38 -18.12 0.88
CA ALA A 21 -4.81 -18.24 1.23
C ALA A 21 -5.21 -17.22 2.30
N MET A 22 -4.40 -17.04 3.35
CA MET A 22 -4.63 -16.01 4.38
C MET A 22 -4.51 -14.59 3.83
N ALA A 23 -3.63 -14.38 2.85
CA ALA A 23 -3.54 -13.10 2.14
C ALA A 23 -4.83 -12.83 1.35
N GLN A 24 -5.36 -13.84 0.65
CA GLN A 24 -6.63 -13.74 -0.07
C GLN A 24 -7.81 -13.49 0.88
N GLU A 25 -7.86 -14.16 2.03
CA GLU A 25 -8.89 -13.92 3.06
C GLU A 25 -8.89 -12.46 3.54
N PHE A 26 -7.71 -11.90 3.81
CA PHE A 26 -7.59 -10.48 4.15
C PHE A 26 -8.11 -9.58 3.02
N LEU A 27 -7.71 -9.85 1.77
CA LEU A 27 -8.14 -9.06 0.61
C LEU A 27 -9.65 -9.14 0.37
N ASN A 28 -10.26 -10.31 0.60
CA ASN A 28 -11.71 -10.51 0.50
C ASN A 28 -12.49 -9.67 1.53
N SER A 29 -11.85 -9.20 2.61
CA SER A 29 -12.46 -8.27 3.59
C SER A 29 -12.45 -6.80 3.15
N LEU A 30 -11.96 -6.51 1.94
CA LEU A 30 -11.76 -5.18 1.37
C LEU A 30 -12.43 -5.06 0.01
N SER A 31 -12.92 -3.87 -0.34
CA SER A 31 -13.36 -3.59 -1.70
C SER A 31 -12.17 -3.62 -2.68
N GLU A 32 -12.42 -3.87 -3.97
CA GLU A 32 -11.36 -3.83 -4.99
C GLU A 32 -10.62 -2.48 -5.00
N PHE A 33 -11.34 -1.39 -4.76
CA PHE A 33 -10.79 -0.04 -4.66
C PHE A 33 -9.83 0.13 -3.47
N ASP A 34 -10.10 -0.54 -2.35
CA ASP A 34 -9.26 -0.53 -1.15
C ASP A 34 -8.03 -1.41 -1.32
N GLN A 35 -8.20 -2.55 -1.98
CA GLN A 35 -7.07 -3.39 -2.37
C GLN A 35 -6.12 -2.61 -3.27
N LEU A 36 -6.64 -1.97 -4.33
CA LEU A 36 -5.87 -1.09 -5.21
C LEU A 36 -5.14 0.00 -4.44
N ALA A 37 -5.81 0.67 -3.49
CA ALA A 37 -5.21 1.71 -2.68
C ALA A 37 -4.02 1.19 -1.86
N ILE A 38 -4.15 0.02 -1.22
CA ILE A 38 -3.06 -0.60 -0.48
C ILE A 38 -1.85 -0.86 -1.39
N PHE A 39 -2.06 -1.46 -2.57
CA PHE A 39 -0.95 -1.80 -3.45
C PHE A 39 -0.33 -0.56 -4.13
N SER A 40 -1.12 0.48 -4.41
CA SER A 40 -0.61 1.78 -4.85
C SER A 40 0.25 2.43 -3.76
N ALA A 41 -0.22 2.44 -2.50
CA ALA A 41 0.55 2.97 -1.38
C ALA A 41 1.85 2.18 -1.16
N TYR A 42 1.80 0.85 -1.30
CA TYR A 42 3.00 0.01 -1.28
C TYR A 42 4.00 0.39 -2.37
N LYS A 43 3.56 0.53 -3.62
CA LYS A 43 4.42 0.89 -4.75
C LYS A 43 5.10 2.23 -4.51
N ILE A 44 4.34 3.24 -4.11
CA ILE A 44 4.85 4.59 -3.81
C ILE A 44 5.83 4.52 -2.64
N GLY A 45 5.45 3.88 -1.54
CA GLY A 45 6.31 3.72 -0.37
C GLY A 45 7.63 3.01 -0.71
N ASN A 46 7.59 1.94 -1.50
CA ASN A 46 8.79 1.22 -1.90
C ASN A 46 9.68 2.06 -2.83
N ALA A 47 9.10 2.87 -3.73
CA ALA A 47 9.85 3.78 -4.59
C ALA A 47 10.55 4.91 -3.80
N HIS A 48 10.08 5.21 -2.58
CA HIS A 48 10.57 6.34 -1.79
C HIS A 48 11.31 5.92 -0.51
N ILE A 49 11.82 4.68 -0.43
CA ILE A 49 12.38 4.11 0.81
C ILE A 49 13.49 4.99 1.42
N SER A 50 14.29 5.64 0.58
CA SER A 50 15.39 6.53 0.97
C SER A 50 15.02 8.02 1.05
N TYR A 51 13.74 8.36 0.91
CA TYR A 51 13.27 9.74 0.81
C TYR A 51 12.38 10.13 2.00
N HIS A 52 12.26 11.43 2.22
CA HIS A 52 11.37 12.02 3.23
C HIS A 52 10.20 12.81 2.60
N ARG A 53 10.17 12.90 1.27
CA ARG A 53 9.16 13.59 0.48
C ARG A 53 8.87 12.76 -0.78
N LEU A 54 7.70 12.98 -1.37
CA LEU A 54 7.38 12.48 -2.71
C LEU A 54 8.31 13.13 -3.74
N MET A 55 8.81 12.33 -4.68
CA MET A 55 9.54 12.85 -5.83
C MET A 55 8.59 13.63 -6.76
N PRO A 56 9.08 14.63 -7.52
CA PRO A 56 8.24 15.46 -8.38
C PRO A 56 7.35 14.67 -9.35
N GLU A 57 7.83 13.54 -9.87
CA GLU A 57 7.04 12.66 -10.76
C GLU A 57 5.85 11.97 -10.06
N TYR A 58 5.79 12.01 -8.73
CA TYR A 58 4.69 11.53 -7.90
C TYR A 58 3.85 12.68 -7.30
N GLU A 59 3.98 13.92 -7.77
CA GLU A 59 3.17 15.05 -7.30
C GLU A 59 1.66 14.82 -7.47
N ASN A 60 1.26 14.08 -8.52
CA ASN A 60 -0.09 13.56 -8.69
C ASN A 60 -0.20 12.14 -8.10
N VAL A 61 -0.12 12.05 -6.77
CA VAL A 61 -0.36 10.79 -6.04
C VAL A 61 -1.80 10.33 -6.32
N THR A 62 -1.95 9.30 -7.16
CA THR A 62 -3.25 8.74 -7.49
C THR A 62 -3.30 7.26 -7.12
N ARG A 63 -4.52 6.75 -6.85
CA ARG A 63 -4.82 5.31 -6.84
C ARG A 63 -4.80 4.75 -8.25
N SER A 64 -3.61 4.72 -8.86
CA SER A 64 -3.41 4.02 -10.12
C SER A 64 -2.22 3.06 -9.97
N LEU A 65 -2.53 1.77 -9.96
CA LEU A 65 -1.56 0.76 -10.35
C LEU A 65 -1.44 0.89 -11.86
N GLU A 66 -0.58 1.78 -12.36
CA GLU A 66 -0.26 1.81 -13.79
C GLU A 66 0.19 0.40 -14.23
N GLY A 67 -0.72 -0.31 -14.91
CA GLY A 67 -0.51 -1.45 -15.79
C GLY A 67 0.14 -2.74 -15.26
N TYR A 68 0.66 -2.81 -14.03
CA TYR A 68 1.67 -3.84 -13.73
C TYR A 68 1.21 -5.06 -12.93
N ILE A 69 0.11 -4.99 -12.17
CA ILE A 69 -0.29 -6.10 -11.29
C ILE A 69 -1.78 -6.39 -11.45
N PRO A 70 -2.15 -7.48 -12.14
CA PRO A 70 -3.53 -7.97 -12.15
C PRO A 70 -4.04 -8.19 -10.73
N VAL A 71 -5.31 -7.86 -10.45
CA VAL A 71 -5.95 -8.09 -9.14
C VAL A 71 -5.80 -9.55 -8.70
N ALA A 72 -5.84 -10.49 -9.64
CA ALA A 72 -5.60 -11.92 -9.40
C ALA A 72 -4.25 -12.25 -8.75
N ASN A 73 -3.25 -11.36 -8.84
CA ASN A 73 -1.92 -11.55 -8.26
C ASN A 73 -1.74 -10.87 -6.88
N PHE A 74 -2.76 -10.16 -6.38
CA PHE A 74 -2.65 -9.40 -5.13
C PHE A 74 -2.39 -10.30 -3.92
N ALA A 75 -3.06 -11.45 -3.81
CA ALA A 75 -2.86 -12.36 -2.68
C ALA A 75 -1.42 -12.88 -2.64
N LYS A 76 -0.92 -13.37 -3.78
CA LYS A 76 0.47 -13.80 -3.93
C LYS A 76 1.45 -12.68 -3.56
N MET A 77 1.25 -11.49 -4.10
CA MET A 77 2.11 -10.34 -3.82
C MET A 77 2.10 -9.94 -2.34
N LEU A 78 0.92 -9.89 -1.72
CA LEU A 78 0.78 -9.59 -0.29
C LEU A 78 1.54 -10.62 0.55
N TYR A 79 1.38 -11.91 0.28
CA TYR A 79 2.12 -12.97 0.99
C TYR A 79 3.64 -12.85 0.81
N GLU A 80 4.13 -12.71 -0.43
CA GLU A 80 5.56 -12.66 -0.75
C GLU A 80 6.23 -11.38 -0.23
N LYS A 81 5.52 -10.25 -0.22
CA LYS A 81 6.06 -8.94 0.17
C LYS A 81 5.70 -8.53 1.59
N ARG A 82 4.97 -9.35 2.36
CA ARG A 82 4.48 -8.98 3.71
C ARG A 82 5.54 -8.40 4.64
N LEU A 83 6.77 -8.94 4.58
CA LEU A 83 7.87 -8.52 5.46
C LEU A 83 8.38 -7.11 5.14
N VAL A 84 8.29 -6.68 3.88
CA VAL A 84 8.73 -5.36 3.43
C VAL A 84 7.57 -4.36 3.30
N MET A 85 6.33 -4.86 3.25
CA MET A 85 5.13 -4.01 3.15
C MET A 85 4.99 -3.06 4.33
N LYS A 86 5.30 -3.48 5.55
CA LYS A 86 5.25 -2.60 6.73
C LYS A 86 6.12 -1.35 6.54
N ASN A 87 7.38 -1.53 6.16
CA ASN A 87 8.33 -0.43 5.97
C ASN A 87 7.93 0.45 4.78
N SER A 88 7.35 -0.15 3.74
CA SER A 88 6.83 0.59 2.59
C SER A 88 5.64 1.48 3.00
N MET A 89 4.71 0.98 3.81
CA MET A 89 3.59 1.79 4.32
C MET A 89 4.05 2.95 5.20
N GLU A 90 5.05 2.71 6.06
CA GLU A 90 5.64 3.75 6.90
C GLU A 90 6.36 4.81 6.05
N THR A 91 7.01 4.39 4.97
CA THR A 91 7.60 5.31 4.00
C THR A 91 6.54 6.13 3.25
N PHE A 92 5.45 5.50 2.81
CA PHE A 92 4.35 6.21 2.16
C PHE A 92 3.78 7.32 3.06
N ILE A 93 3.51 7.00 4.34
CA ILE A 93 3.04 8.00 5.32
C ILE A 93 4.07 9.12 5.46
N ARG A 94 5.35 8.77 5.70
CA ARG A 94 6.43 9.74 5.86
C ARG A 94 6.55 10.70 4.67
N CYS A 95 6.55 10.18 3.45
CA CYS A 95 6.72 10.98 2.24
C CYS A 95 5.50 11.85 1.94
N THR A 96 4.29 11.33 2.15
CA THR A 96 3.06 12.12 1.97
C THR A 96 2.93 13.23 3.01
N ASP A 97 3.29 12.97 4.27
CA ASP A 97 3.39 14.00 5.32
C ASP A 97 4.45 15.05 4.96
N GLY A 98 5.65 14.62 4.57
CA GLY A 98 6.77 15.50 4.25
C GLY A 98 6.54 16.40 3.03
N SER A 99 5.61 16.00 2.15
CA SER A 99 5.17 16.76 0.97
C SER A 99 3.90 17.58 1.21
N GLY A 100 3.27 17.49 2.38
CA GLY A 100 1.99 18.17 2.66
C GLY A 100 0.80 17.62 1.85
N PHE A 101 0.89 16.37 1.37
CA PHE A 101 -0.17 15.74 0.59
C PHE A 101 -1.32 15.32 1.51
N ASN A 102 -2.55 15.72 1.17
CA ASN A 102 -3.73 15.28 1.89
C ASN A 102 -4.10 13.84 1.51
N ARG A 103 -3.74 12.87 2.35
CA ARG A 103 -4.06 11.44 2.17
C ARG A 103 -5.55 11.11 2.11
N ASP A 104 -6.44 12.04 2.42
CA ASP A 104 -7.88 11.87 2.25
C ASP A 104 -8.28 11.86 0.78
N ASN A 105 -7.46 12.48 -0.06
CA ASN A 105 -7.59 12.49 -1.51
C ASN A 105 -6.92 11.28 -2.16
N PHE A 106 -6.21 10.47 -1.38
CA PHE A 106 -5.63 9.24 -1.88
C PHE A 106 -6.75 8.25 -2.08
#